data_AF-A0A940L800-F1
#
_entry.id   AF-A0A940L800-F1
#
_cell.length_a   1.000
_cell.length_b   1.000
_cell.length_c   1.000
_cell.angle_alpha   90.00
_cell.angle_beta   90.00
_cell.angle_gamma   90.00
#
_symmetry.space_group_name_H-M   'P 1'
#
loop_
_entity.id
_entity.type
_entity.pdbx_description
1 polymer ?
#
loop_
_entity_poly.entity_id
_entity_poly.type
_entity_poly.pdbx_seq_one_letter_code
_entity_poly.pdbx_strand_id
1 'polypeptide(L)'
;MSFNWTQLIPGVGHHYDHVATLAIATAATVGIGVAARASLGKGETAVLPADKFSLRGIFEMLTEMMSGLADMVIGEHGKHYVPFFTSVFFFIVFNNLIGMIPGMTPATENINTTFGFGILMFLFYNFQGVKENGPI
;
A
#
# COMPACT_ATOMS: atom_id res chain seq x y z
N MET A 1 11.77 25.04 -10.28
CA MET A 1 10.74 23.99 -10.37
C MET A 1 11.12 23.07 -11.52
N SER A 2 11.28 21.78 -11.26
CA SER A 2 11.59 20.77 -12.28
C SER A 2 10.32 20.33 -13.01
N PHE A 3 10.48 19.90 -14.26
CA PHE A 3 9.44 19.26 -15.05
C PHE A 3 8.87 18.01 -14.35
N ASN A 4 7.55 17.80 -14.42
CA ASN A 4 6.90 16.58 -13.95
C ASN A 4 5.85 16.09 -14.97
N TRP A 5 5.86 14.80 -15.31
CA TRP A 5 4.94 14.21 -16.29
C TRP A 5 3.46 14.39 -15.94
N THR A 6 3.11 14.46 -14.66
CA THR A 6 1.72 14.69 -14.21
C THR A 6 1.18 16.05 -14.66
N GLN A 7 2.03 17.02 -14.98
CA GLN A 7 1.65 18.35 -15.47
C GLN A 7 1.10 18.31 -16.91
N LEU A 8 1.26 17.19 -17.62
CA LEU A 8 0.62 16.98 -18.92
C LEU A 8 -0.89 16.74 -18.79
N ILE A 9 -1.37 16.39 -17.58
CA ILE A 9 -2.80 16.21 -17.31
C ILE A 9 -3.45 17.60 -17.21
N PRO A 10 -4.47 17.91 -18.03
CA PRO A 10 -5.15 19.20 -17.98
C PRO A 10 -5.67 19.49 -16.56
N GLY A 11 -5.30 20.65 -16.00
CA GLY A 11 -5.72 21.08 -14.66
C GLY A 11 -4.77 20.70 -13.51
N VAL A 12 -3.72 19.91 -13.76
CA VAL A 12 -2.70 19.60 -12.74
C VAL A 12 -1.59 20.66 -12.77
N GLY A 13 -1.74 21.68 -11.92
CA GLY A 13 -0.68 22.67 -11.69
C GLY A 13 0.47 22.12 -10.85
N HIS A 14 1.59 22.85 -10.79
CA HIS A 14 2.78 22.48 -9.99
C HIS A 14 2.48 22.24 -8.50
N HIS A 15 1.42 22.84 -7.95
CA HIS A 15 1.03 22.60 -6.56
C HIS A 15 0.33 21.26 -6.37
N TYR A 16 -0.27 20.69 -7.41
CA TYR A 16 -1.10 19.48 -7.35
C TYR A 16 -0.43 18.25 -7.96
N ASP A 17 0.85 18.35 -8.31
CA ASP A 17 1.66 17.25 -8.85
C ASP A 17 1.70 16.04 -7.90
N HIS A 18 1.90 16.29 -6.60
CA HIS A 18 1.88 15.26 -5.57
C HIS A 18 0.51 14.57 -5.46
N VAL A 19 -0.59 15.29 -5.68
CA VAL A 19 -1.95 14.73 -5.65
C VAL A 19 -2.18 13.82 -6.86
N ALA A 20 -1.70 14.24 -8.04
CA ALA A 20 -1.77 13.42 -9.24
C ALA A 20 -0.90 12.16 -9.11
N THR A 21 0.34 12.27 -8.62
CA THR A 21 1.19 11.11 -8.34
C THR A 21 0.55 10.19 -7.31
N LEU A 22 -0.06 10.75 -6.26
CA LEU A 22 -0.77 9.99 -5.23
C LEU A 22 -1.90 9.16 -5.85
N ALA A 23 -2.72 9.77 -6.71
CA ALA A 23 -3.80 9.07 -7.40
C ALA A 23 -3.29 7.95 -8.30
N ILE A 24 -2.18 8.17 -9.02
CA ILE A 24 -1.53 7.13 -9.84
C ILE A 24 -1.02 5.98 -8.95
N ALA A 25 -0.34 6.29 -7.85
CA ALA A 25 0.16 5.29 -6.90
C ALA A 25 -0.98 4.45 -6.29
N THR A 26 -2.10 5.10 -5.93
CA THR A 26 -3.30 4.42 -5.44
C THR A 26 -3.90 3.52 -6.52
N ALA A 27 -4.05 4.01 -7.76
CA ALA A 27 -4.56 3.20 -8.85
C ALA A 27 -3.67 1.98 -9.15
N ALA A 28 -2.35 2.15 -9.13
CA ALA A 28 -1.39 1.06 -9.27
C ALA A 28 -1.53 0.03 -8.14
N THR A 29 -1.63 0.49 -6.89
CA THR A 29 -1.82 -0.38 -5.72
C THR A 29 -3.13 -1.17 -5.81
N VAL A 30 -4.23 -0.52 -6.20
CA VAL A 30 -5.53 -1.19 -6.41
C VAL A 30 -5.45 -2.20 -7.56
N GLY A 31 -4.85 -1.82 -8.69
CA GLY A 31 -4.66 -2.70 -9.84
C GLY A 31 -3.86 -3.96 -9.47
N ILE A 32 -2.83 -3.80 -8.65
CA ILE A 32 -2.01 -4.89 -8.14
C ILE A 32 -2.78 -5.77 -7.16
N GLY A 33 -3.59 -5.18 -6.28
CA GLY A 33 -4.49 -5.95 -5.41
C GLY A 33 -5.49 -6.80 -6.22
N VAL A 34 -6.03 -6.24 -7.30
CA VAL A 34 -6.91 -6.97 -8.23
C VAL A 34 -6.16 -8.07 -8.97
N ALA A 35 -4.95 -7.80 -9.46
CA ALA A 35 -4.10 -8.78 -10.14
C ALA A 35 -3.68 -9.91 -9.20
N ALA A 36 -3.29 -9.58 -7.96
CA ALA A 36 -2.99 -10.54 -6.90
C ALA A 36 -4.19 -11.45 -6.66
N ARG A 37 -5.38 -10.86 -6.46
CA ARG A 37 -6.64 -11.61 -6.29
C ARG A 37 -6.95 -12.51 -7.50
N ALA A 38 -6.75 -12.02 -8.71
CA ALA A 38 -6.95 -12.81 -9.92
C ALA A 38 -5.93 -13.97 -10.04
N SER A 39 -4.70 -13.78 -9.55
CA SER A 39 -3.63 -14.78 -9.59
C SER A 39 -3.78 -15.93 -8.58
N LEU A 40 -4.58 -15.75 -7.53
CA LEU A 40 -4.79 -16.76 -6.47
C LEU A 40 -5.69 -17.94 -6.91
N GLY A 41 -6.32 -17.88 -8.09
CA GLY A 41 -7.15 -18.98 -8.59
C GLY A 41 -8.43 -19.22 -7.77
N LYS A 42 -9.10 -20.36 -7.98
CA LYS A 42 -10.31 -20.79 -7.25
C LYS A 42 -10.23 -22.30 -7.00
N GLY A 43 -10.80 -22.76 -5.88
CA GLY A 43 -10.87 -24.20 -5.55
C GLY A 43 -9.56 -24.75 -4.97
N GLU A 44 -9.27 -26.02 -5.20
CA GLU A 44 -8.10 -26.73 -4.62
C GLU A 44 -6.75 -26.09 -4.98
N THR A 45 -6.64 -25.46 -6.16
CA THR A 45 -5.42 -24.78 -6.59
C THR A 45 -5.06 -23.57 -5.74
N ALA A 46 -6.00 -22.94 -5.04
CA ALA A 46 -5.74 -21.80 -4.15
C ALA A 46 -5.06 -22.21 -2.83
N VAL A 47 -5.10 -23.50 -2.48
CA VAL A 47 -4.52 -24.04 -1.24
C VAL A 47 -3.09 -24.52 -1.45
N LEU A 48 -2.73 -24.90 -2.69
CA LEU A 48 -1.40 -25.42 -3.02
C LEU A 48 -0.38 -24.29 -3.14
N PRO A 49 0.75 -24.31 -2.41
CA PRO A 49 1.80 -23.29 -2.56
C PRO A 49 2.31 -23.17 -3.99
N ALA A 50 2.82 -22.00 -4.39
CA ALA A 50 3.42 -21.84 -5.70
C ALA A 50 4.75 -22.65 -5.83
N ASP A 51 4.73 -23.72 -6.60
CA ASP A 51 5.91 -24.57 -6.86
C ASP A 51 6.98 -23.94 -7.79
N LYS A 52 6.69 -22.78 -8.40
CA LYS A 52 7.58 -22.07 -9.35
C LYS A 52 7.56 -20.56 -9.12
N PHE A 53 8.65 -19.88 -9.51
CA PHE A 53 8.71 -18.42 -9.52
C PHE A 53 7.58 -17.86 -10.39
N SER A 54 6.59 -17.24 -9.74
CA SER A 54 5.36 -16.74 -10.33
C SER A 54 4.88 -15.51 -9.56
N LEU A 55 4.02 -14.71 -10.19
CA LEU A 55 3.40 -13.56 -9.52
C LEU A 55 2.69 -13.97 -8.23
N ARG A 56 2.01 -15.13 -8.25
CA ARG A 56 1.39 -15.74 -7.08
C ARG A 56 2.41 -16.01 -5.97
N GLY A 57 3.53 -16.65 -6.29
CA GLY A 57 4.58 -16.95 -5.30
C GLY A 57 5.21 -15.68 -4.69
N ILE A 58 5.33 -14.59 -5.46
CA ILE A 58 5.77 -13.29 -4.93
C ILE A 58 4.74 -12.74 -3.93
N PHE A 59 3.44 -12.80 -4.26
CA PHE A 59 2.40 -12.35 -3.34
C PHE A 59 2.31 -13.22 -2.09
N GLU A 60 2.41 -14.55 -2.20
CA GLU A 60 2.45 -15.49 -1.07
C GLU A 60 3.60 -15.13 -0.13
N MET A 61 4.83 -15.04 -0.65
CA MET A 61 6.03 -14.66 0.11
C MET A 61 5.86 -13.31 0.82
N LEU A 62 5.32 -12.29 0.13
CA LEU A 62 5.12 -10.97 0.72
C LEU A 62 4.02 -10.99 1.80
N THR A 63 2.93 -11.73 1.60
CA THR A 63 1.87 -11.87 2.61
C THR A 63 2.33 -12.67 3.83
N GLU A 64 3.15 -13.70 3.65
CA GLU A 64 3.77 -14.45 4.74
C GLU A 64 4.72 -13.56 5.55
N MET A 65 5.54 -12.74 4.88
CA MET A 65 6.39 -11.75 5.54
C MET A 65 5.55 -10.76 6.36
N MET A 66 4.44 -10.26 5.81
CA MET A 66 3.54 -9.36 6.54
C MET A 66 2.85 -10.06 7.72
N SER A 67 2.45 -11.32 7.57
CA SER A 67 1.89 -12.12 8.67
C SER A 67 2.91 -12.33 9.78
N GLY A 68 4.15 -12.67 9.45
CA GLY A 68 5.21 -12.83 10.44
C GLY A 68 5.51 -11.54 11.21
N LEU A 69 5.48 -10.39 10.54
CA LEU A 69 5.61 -9.09 11.19
C LEU A 69 4.43 -8.78 12.12
N ALA A 70 3.20 -9.04 11.65
CA ALA A 70 2.00 -8.82 12.47
C ALA A 70 1.98 -9.71 13.71
N ASP A 71 2.33 -11.00 13.56
CA ASP A 71 2.42 -11.96 14.66
C ASP A 71 3.54 -11.58 15.64
N MET A 72 4.68 -11.08 15.15
CA MET A 72 5.81 -10.64 16.00
C MET A 72 5.49 -9.39 16.83
N VAL A 73 4.76 -8.42 16.26
CA VAL A 73 4.52 -7.11 16.88
C VAL A 73 3.22 -7.08 17.70
N ILE A 74 2.15 -7.68 17.17
CA ILE A 74 0.81 -7.64 17.78
C ILE A 74 0.48 -8.96 18.49
N GLY A 75 1.01 -10.09 18.03
CA GLY A 75 0.66 -11.41 18.53
C GLY A 75 -0.53 -12.02 17.79
N GLU A 76 -1.26 -12.91 18.45
CA GLU A 76 -2.29 -13.78 17.84
C GLU A 76 -3.40 -13.02 17.10
N HIS A 77 -3.72 -11.80 17.54
CA HIS A 77 -4.72 -10.93 16.91
C HIS A 77 -4.18 -10.15 15.69
N GLY A 78 -2.87 -10.22 15.42
CA GLY A 78 -2.20 -9.50 14.34
C GLY A 78 -2.68 -9.90 12.94
N LYS A 79 -3.06 -11.17 12.76
CA LYS A 79 -3.49 -11.73 11.46
C LYS A 79 -4.64 -10.98 10.81
N HIS A 80 -5.55 -10.42 11.61
CA HIS A 80 -6.68 -9.65 11.09
C HIS A 80 -6.23 -8.35 10.37
N TYR A 81 -5.07 -7.81 10.76
CA TYR A 81 -4.53 -6.57 10.20
C TYR A 81 -3.58 -6.78 9.02
N VAL A 82 -3.22 -8.03 8.72
CA VAL A 82 -2.29 -8.35 7.63
C VAL A 82 -2.74 -7.74 6.29
N PRO A 83 -4.00 -7.87 5.84
CA PRO A 83 -4.43 -7.26 4.57
C PRO A 83 -4.27 -5.73 4.54
N PHE A 84 -4.48 -5.07 5.68
CA PHE A 84 -4.26 -3.63 5.81
C PHE A 84 -2.79 -3.26 5.72
N PHE A 85 -1.91 -3.93 6.49
CA PHE A 85 -0.48 -3.68 6.44
C PHE A 85 0.14 -4.00 5.08
N THR A 86 -0.28 -5.09 4.43
CA THR A 86 0.13 -5.42 3.06
C THR A 86 -0.25 -4.31 2.09
N SER A 87 -1.46 -3.75 2.21
CA SER A 87 -1.92 -2.66 1.34
C SER A 87 -1.10 -1.38 1.55
N VAL A 88 -0.83 -1.03 2.82
CA VAL A 88 0.02 0.12 3.18
C VAL A 88 1.45 -0.07 2.66
N PHE A 89 2.01 -1.26 2.81
CA PHE A 89 3.34 -1.61 2.32
C PHE A 89 3.44 -1.36 0.81
N PHE A 90 2.55 -1.95 0.02
CA PHE A 90 2.56 -1.76 -1.44
C PHE A 90 2.35 -0.29 -1.81
N PHE A 91 1.41 0.39 -1.15
CA PHE A 91 1.17 1.81 -1.39
C PHE A 91 2.44 2.65 -1.21
N ILE A 92 3.17 2.48 -0.09
CA ILE A 92 4.41 3.21 0.18
C ILE A 92 5.50 2.84 -0.82
N VAL A 93 5.68 1.54 -1.10
CA VAL A 93 6.68 1.05 -2.05
C VAL A 93 6.44 1.66 -3.43
N PHE A 94 5.22 1.62 -3.96
CA PHE A 94 4.92 2.22 -5.28
C PHE A 94 5.14 3.72 -5.29
N ASN A 95 4.74 4.41 -4.23
CA ASN A 95 4.96 5.85 -4.13
C ASN A 95 6.45 6.20 -4.23
N ASN A 96 7.29 5.46 -3.51
CA ASN A 96 8.73 5.67 -3.51
C ASN A 96 9.40 5.22 -4.82
N LEU A 97 8.92 4.12 -5.44
CA LEU A 97 9.43 3.65 -6.73
C LEU A 97 9.07 4.58 -7.89
N ILE A 98 7.93 5.27 -7.83
CA ILE A 98 7.57 6.29 -8.83
C ILE A 98 8.62 7.40 -8.86
N GLY A 99 9.19 7.78 -7.72
CA GLY A 99 10.25 8.79 -7.65
C GLY A 99 11.54 8.40 -8.37
N MET A 100 11.74 7.12 -8.70
CA MET A 100 12.87 6.68 -9.53
C MET A 100 12.66 6.91 -11.02
N ILE A 101 11.42 7.18 -11.45
CA ILE A 101 11.09 7.47 -12.85
C ILE A 101 11.49 8.92 -13.14
N PRO A 102 12.40 9.19 -14.10
CA PRO A 102 12.80 10.55 -14.43
C PRO A 102 11.59 11.40 -14.82
N GLY A 103 11.44 12.58 -14.19
CA GLY A 103 10.29 13.46 -14.40
C GLY A 103 9.04 13.06 -13.61
N MET A 104 9.11 12.14 -12.66
CA MET A 104 8.06 11.91 -11.67
C MET A 104 8.56 12.36 -10.29
N THR A 105 7.66 12.95 -9.51
CA THR A 105 7.91 13.32 -8.12
C THR A 105 7.04 12.44 -7.24
N PRO A 106 7.61 11.70 -6.27
CA PRO A 106 6.83 10.84 -5.38
C PRO A 106 5.93 11.71 -4.49
N ALA A 107 4.69 11.26 -4.27
CA ALA A 107 3.76 12.02 -3.44
C ALA A 107 4.20 12.08 -1.97
N THR A 108 4.97 11.09 -1.52
CA THR A 108 5.60 11.02 -0.18
C THR A 108 6.67 12.07 0.08
N GLU A 109 7.16 12.77 -0.96
CA GLU A 109 8.04 13.93 -0.78
C GLU A 109 7.29 15.15 -0.23
N ASN A 110 6.00 15.27 -0.52
CA ASN A 110 5.20 16.40 -0.07
C ASN A 110 4.71 16.20 1.38
N ILE A 111 5.01 17.18 2.24
CA ILE A 111 4.61 17.15 3.65
C ILE A 111 3.10 17.05 3.84
N ASN A 112 2.29 17.65 2.98
CA ASN A 112 0.83 17.57 3.09
C ASN A 112 0.34 16.13 2.90
N THR A 113 0.96 15.38 1.97
CA THR A 113 0.64 13.97 1.75
C THR A 113 1.00 13.13 2.97
N THR A 114 2.24 13.27 3.47
CA THR A 114 2.73 12.45 4.59
C THR A 114 2.01 12.80 5.89
N PHE A 115 1.71 14.08 6.11
CA PHE A 115 0.93 14.55 7.25
C PHE A 115 -0.51 14.03 7.20
N GLY A 116 -1.17 14.09 6.04
CA GLY A 116 -2.50 13.53 5.85
C GLY A 116 -2.54 12.02 6.14
N PHE A 117 -1.56 11.28 5.63
CA PHE A 117 -1.43 9.85 5.92
C PHE A 117 -1.15 9.56 7.40
N GLY A 118 -0.30 10.38 8.04
CA GLY A 118 0.01 10.29 9.46
C GLY A 118 -1.22 10.47 10.35
N ILE A 119 -2.07 11.46 10.06
CA ILE A 119 -3.34 11.65 10.77
C ILE A 119 -4.25 10.43 10.60
N LEU A 120 -4.39 9.92 9.38
CA LEU A 120 -5.23 8.74 9.12
C LEU A 120 -4.76 7.53 9.93
N MET A 121 -3.44 7.27 9.95
CA MET A 121 -2.85 6.17 10.72
C MET A 121 -3.01 6.37 12.23
N PHE A 122 -2.80 7.59 12.72
CA PHE A 122 -2.98 7.92 14.13
C PHE A 122 -4.43 7.67 14.57
N LEU A 123 -5.42 8.16 13.82
CA LEU A 123 -6.83 7.95 14.12
C LEU A 123 -7.21 6.47 14.05
N PHE A 124 -6.74 5.75 13.03
CA PHE A 124 -7.00 4.31 12.89
C PHE A 124 -6.45 3.54 14.09
N TYR A 125 -5.20 3.77 14.48
CA TYR A 125 -4.57 3.10 15.62
C TYR A 125 -5.33 3.36 16.93
N ASN A 126 -5.63 4.62 17.23
CA ASN A 126 -6.36 4.98 18.46
C ASN A 126 -7.79 4.41 18.45
N PHE A 127 -8.48 4.45 17.32
CA PHE A 127 -9.81 3.85 17.18
C PHE A 127 -9.78 2.35 17.48
N GLN A 128 -8.81 1.61 16.94
CA GLN A 128 -8.65 0.19 17.23
C GLN A 128 -8.31 -0.05 18.71
N GLY A 129 -7.47 0.79 19.31
CA GLY A 129 -7.15 0.73 20.74
C GLY A 129 -8.37 0.89 21.64
N VAL A 130 -9.25 1.87 21.34
CA VAL A 130 -10.51 2.09 22.04
C VAL A 130 -11.51 0.97 21.79
N LYS A 131 -11.57 0.42 20.57
CA LYS A 131 -12.45 -0.70 20.25
C LYS A 131 -12.10 -1.96 21.03
N GLU A 132 -10.81 -2.24 21.21
CA GLU A 132 -10.34 -3.45 21.89
C GLU A 132 -10.36 -3.31 23.41
N ASN A 133 -9.96 -2.15 23.95
CA ASN A 133 -9.78 -1.96 25.39
C ASN A 133 -10.90 -1.14 26.06
N GLY A 134 -11.83 -0.59 25.27
CA GLY A 134 -12.83 0.37 25.74
C GLY A 134 -12.29 1.80 25.82
N PRO A 135 -13.18 2.80 25.88
CA PRO A 135 -12.81 4.18 26.15
C PRO A 135 -12.61 4.38 27.65
N ILE A 136 -11.53 3.80 28.19
CA ILE A 136 -11.15 3.84 29.63
C ILE A 136 -12.05 2.98 30.52
#